data_AF-A0A3D5H766-F1
#
_entry.id   AF-A0A3D5H766-F1
#
_cell.length_a   1.000
_cell.length_b   1.000
_cell.length_c   1.000
_cell.angle_alpha   90.00
_cell.angle_beta   90.00
_cell.angle_gamma   90.00
#
_symmetry.space_group_name_H-M   'P 1'
#
loop_
_entity.id
_entity.type
_entity.pdbx_description
1 polymer ?
#
loop_
_entity_poly.entity_id
_entity_poly.type
_entity_poly.pdbx_seq_one_letter_code
_entity_poly.pdbx_strand_id
1 'polypeptide(L)'
;MRFISTMALFLVMPLLAHGQEQRAALDLHLLIEEALVNNPETQATLHQVDAAHARIRQAGALDDPELTYMREEMPGFHWNEAYRQKFELMQTFRFPSKLSKETEIAEIDAEHSHHEYFEKELEIVTRLKSAYYELWFVQQSRALNQENNRLLKQFVSIARTKFGVGEASLQDVLKANVELAKLENQETVLQQQERSAKAMLIAILNRKPDDTLGVAVLADSAVVTLSLDTLQQLALRTRPMLLHDSLAVEESRAML
;
A
#
# COMPACT_ATOMS: atom_id res chain seq x y z
N MET A 1 -57.49 4.95 -51.13
CA MET A 1 -57.03 4.61 -49.76
C MET A 1 -56.17 3.36 -49.87
N ARG A 2 -54.84 3.53 -50.00
CA ARG A 2 -53.81 3.26 -48.97
C ARG A 2 -53.88 1.84 -48.38
N PHE A 3 -52.90 0.99 -48.67
CA PHE A 3 -51.94 0.44 -47.68
C PHE A 3 -50.92 -0.47 -48.41
N ILE A 4 -49.72 0.06 -48.64
CA ILE A 4 -48.49 -0.71 -48.89
C ILE A 4 -47.70 -0.60 -47.60
N SER A 5 -47.35 -1.72 -46.98
CA SER A 5 -46.41 -1.75 -45.85
C SER A 5 -45.56 -3.00 -45.93
N THR A 6 -44.50 -2.92 -46.72
CA THR A 6 -43.40 -3.90 -46.73
C THR A 6 -42.49 -3.64 -45.54
N MET A 7 -42.39 -4.64 -44.67
CA MET A 7 -41.61 -4.66 -43.45
C MET A 7 -40.12 -4.84 -43.80
N ALA A 8 -39.34 -3.77 -43.71
CA ALA A 8 -37.87 -3.82 -43.81
C ALA A 8 -37.28 -4.02 -42.41
N LEU A 9 -36.82 -5.23 -42.13
CA LEU A 9 -36.10 -5.58 -40.91
C LEU A 9 -34.65 -5.09 -41.04
N PHE A 10 -34.34 -3.92 -40.48
CA PHE A 10 -32.96 -3.44 -40.35
C PHE A 10 -32.25 -4.22 -39.24
N LEU A 11 -31.36 -5.13 -39.66
CA LEU A 11 -30.38 -5.78 -38.82
C LEU A 11 -29.30 -4.75 -38.45
N VAL A 12 -29.42 -4.13 -37.27
CA VAL A 12 -28.36 -3.25 -36.73
C VAL A 12 -27.35 -4.15 -36.01
N MET A 13 -26.26 -4.45 -36.69
CA MET A 13 -25.07 -5.06 -36.09
C MET A 13 -24.37 -3.97 -35.24
N PRO A 14 -24.13 -4.17 -33.93
CA PRO A 14 -23.30 -3.24 -33.18
C PRO A 14 -21.86 -3.46 -33.62
N LEU A 15 -21.31 -2.43 -34.27
CA LEU A 15 -19.89 -2.30 -34.55
C LEU A 15 -19.16 -2.46 -33.21
N LEU A 16 -18.37 -3.54 -33.05
CA LEU A 16 -17.40 -3.63 -31.96
C LEU A 16 -16.42 -2.48 -32.16
N ALA A 17 -16.70 -1.37 -31.48
CA ALA A 17 -15.72 -0.34 -31.20
C ALA A 17 -14.59 -1.03 -30.45
N HIS A 18 -13.53 -1.37 -31.18
CA HIS A 18 -12.24 -1.63 -30.58
C HIS A 18 -11.82 -0.29 -29.98
N GLY A 19 -12.21 -0.05 -28.74
CA GLY A 19 -11.61 0.96 -27.91
C GLY A 19 -10.13 0.61 -27.85
N GLN A 20 -9.32 1.31 -28.63
CA GLN A 20 -7.91 1.41 -28.28
C GLN A 20 -7.91 2.04 -26.89
N GLU A 21 -7.68 1.22 -25.87
CA GLU A 21 -7.23 1.70 -24.57
C GLU A 21 -5.96 2.50 -24.84
N GLN A 22 -6.12 3.80 -25.05
CA GLN A 22 -5.05 4.75 -24.82
C GLN A 22 -4.68 4.55 -23.37
N ARG A 23 -3.63 3.75 -23.12
CA ARG A 23 -3.09 3.55 -21.78
C ARG A 23 -2.76 4.93 -21.24
N ALA A 24 -3.61 5.42 -20.33
CA ALA A 24 -3.44 6.72 -19.74
C ALA A 24 -2.08 6.78 -19.05
N ALA A 25 -1.41 7.92 -19.14
CA ALA A 25 -0.22 8.17 -18.34
C ALA A 25 -0.61 8.10 -16.86
N LEU A 26 0.14 7.34 -16.06
CA LEU A 26 -0.04 7.29 -14.62
C LEU A 26 0.51 8.60 -14.02
N ASP A 27 -0.29 9.26 -13.20
CA ASP A 27 0.16 10.41 -12.41
C ASP A 27 0.55 9.94 -11.00
N LEU A 28 1.82 10.10 -10.66
CA LEU A 28 2.36 9.71 -9.37
C LEU A 28 1.68 10.43 -8.20
N HIS A 29 1.27 11.70 -8.36
CA HIS A 29 0.63 12.45 -7.28
C HIS A 29 -0.74 11.88 -6.94
N LEU A 30 -1.55 11.59 -7.96
CA LEU A 30 -2.87 10.98 -7.78
C LEU A 30 -2.77 9.58 -7.15
N LEU A 31 -1.76 8.81 -7.54
CA LEU A 31 -1.52 7.48 -6.93
C LEU A 31 -1.11 7.59 -5.45
N ILE A 32 -0.37 8.63 -5.07
CA ILE A 32 0.00 8.87 -3.67
C ILE A 32 -1.25 9.18 -2.84
N GLU A 33 -2.09 10.10 -3.30
CA GLU A 33 -3.35 10.43 -2.61
C GLU A 33 -4.25 9.20 -2.48
N GLU A 34 -4.39 8.43 -3.56
CA GLU A 34 -5.18 7.21 -3.55
C GLU A 34 -4.61 6.17 -2.58
N ALA A 35 -3.29 5.97 -2.56
CA ALA A 35 -2.66 5.02 -1.65
C ALA A 35 -2.87 5.42 -0.19
N LEU A 36 -2.73 6.70 0.16
CA LEU A 36 -2.93 7.16 1.53
C LEU A 36 -4.38 6.96 2.00
N VAL A 37 -5.36 7.12 1.10
CA VAL A 37 -6.77 6.92 1.44
C VAL A 37 -7.16 5.45 1.48
N ASN A 38 -6.74 4.64 0.51
CA ASN A 38 -7.29 3.29 0.30
C ASN A 38 -6.43 2.15 0.88
N ASN A 39 -5.17 2.42 1.24
CA ASN A 39 -4.27 1.37 1.71
C ASN A 39 -4.70 0.81 3.09
N PRO A 40 -4.84 -0.52 3.24
CA PRO A 40 -5.25 -1.13 4.51
C PRO A 40 -4.28 -0.91 5.67
N GLU A 41 -2.98 -0.78 5.40
CA GLU A 41 -1.98 -0.52 6.44
C GLU A 41 -2.16 0.91 7.01
N THR A 42 -2.45 1.92 6.17
CA THR A 42 -2.79 3.28 6.62
C THR A 42 -4.06 3.30 7.46
N GLN A 43 -5.11 2.59 7.01
CA GLN A 43 -6.37 2.52 7.75
C GLN A 43 -6.21 1.79 9.09
N ALA A 44 -5.38 0.75 9.13
CA ALA A 44 -5.10 0.03 10.37
C ALA A 44 -4.39 0.92 11.40
N THR A 45 -3.37 1.69 11.00
CA THR A 45 -2.67 2.61 11.91
C THR A 45 -3.57 3.78 12.33
N LEU A 46 -4.43 4.28 11.44
CA LEU A 46 -5.41 5.30 11.81
C LEU A 46 -6.37 4.79 12.91
N HIS A 47 -6.88 3.57 12.78
CA HIS A 47 -7.72 2.97 13.81
C HIS A 47 -6.97 2.69 15.13
N GLN A 48 -5.65 2.46 15.08
CA GLN A 48 -4.83 2.38 16.29
C GLN A 48 -4.75 3.73 17.00
N VAL A 49 -4.62 4.83 16.26
CA VAL A 49 -4.69 6.20 16.79
C VAL A 49 -6.04 6.47 17.46
N ASP A 50 -7.15 6.15 16.76
CA ASP A 50 -8.50 6.32 17.31
C ASP A 50 -8.69 5.52 18.62
N ALA A 51 -8.19 4.27 18.63
CA ALA A 51 -8.26 3.41 19.80
C ALA A 51 -7.41 3.96 20.96
N ALA A 52 -6.21 4.49 20.69
CA ALA A 52 -5.37 5.09 21.70
C ALA A 52 -6.01 6.35 22.30
N HIS A 53 -6.57 7.24 21.47
CA HIS A 53 -7.32 8.40 21.96
C HIS A 53 -8.54 8.02 22.79
N ALA A 54 -9.25 6.95 22.43
CA ALA A 54 -10.39 6.47 23.21
C ALA A 54 -9.97 6.02 24.63
N ARG A 55 -8.76 5.46 24.79
CA ARG A 55 -8.23 5.01 26.08
C ARG A 55 -7.92 6.16 27.04
N ILE A 56 -7.62 7.37 26.56
CA ILE A 56 -7.38 8.55 27.42
C ILE A 56 -8.55 8.77 28.39
N ARG A 57 -9.79 8.76 27.87
CA ARG A 57 -10.99 8.91 28.71
C ARG A 57 -11.18 7.76 29.69
N GLN A 58 -10.81 6.54 29.30
CA GLN A 58 -10.90 5.37 30.17
C GLN A 58 -9.86 5.43 31.30
N ALA A 59 -8.65 5.92 31.02
CA ALA A 59 -7.58 6.05 32.01
C ALA A 59 -7.94 7.05 33.12
N GLY A 60 -8.59 8.17 32.77
CA GLY A 60 -9.07 9.16 33.73
C GLY A 60 -10.38 8.82 34.43
N ALA A 61 -11.06 7.74 34.03
CA ALA A 61 -12.34 7.34 34.62
C ALA A 61 -12.14 6.57 35.93
N LEU A 62 -13.13 6.67 36.82
CA LEU A 62 -13.24 5.75 37.95
C LEU A 62 -13.57 4.34 37.43
N ASP A 63 -13.16 3.33 38.19
CA ASP A 63 -13.49 1.95 37.88
C ASP A 63 -15.01 1.76 37.90
N ASP A 64 -15.50 0.93 36.97
CA ASP A 64 -16.92 0.63 36.86
C ASP A 64 -17.43 -0.02 38.16
N PRO A 65 -18.65 0.33 38.61
CA PRO A 65 -19.22 -0.29 39.79
C PRO A 65 -19.58 -1.76 39.51
N GLU A 66 -19.17 -2.64 40.40
CA GLU A 66 -19.45 -4.07 40.34
C GLU A 66 -20.72 -4.38 41.14
N LEU A 67 -21.75 -4.90 40.46
CA LEU A 67 -22.96 -5.42 41.09
C LEU A 67 -22.88 -6.94 41.19
N THR A 68 -22.73 -7.45 42.40
CA THR A 68 -22.70 -8.88 42.69
C THR A 68 -24.03 -9.32 43.27
N TYR A 69 -24.66 -10.31 42.63
CA TYR A 69 -25.82 -11.01 43.16
C TYR A 69 -25.38 -12.39 43.67
N MET A 70 -25.66 -12.65 44.95
CA MET A 70 -25.38 -13.93 45.58
C MET A 70 -26.67 -14.55 46.09
N ARG A 71 -26.87 -15.84 45.79
CA ARG A 71 -27.92 -16.67 46.36
C ARG A 71 -27.26 -17.86 47.04
N GLU A 72 -27.50 -18.00 48.34
CA GLU A 72 -26.94 -19.08 49.15
C GLU A 72 -28.07 -19.91 49.76
N GLU A 73 -27.98 -21.23 49.61
CA GLU A 73 -28.88 -22.18 50.27
C GLU A 73 -28.42 -22.38 51.70
N MET A 74 -29.32 -22.25 52.68
CA MET A 74 -29.00 -22.46 54.10
C MET A 74 -29.19 -23.94 54.47
N PRO A 75 -28.12 -24.73 54.72
CA PRO A 75 -28.29 -26.12 55.15
C PRO A 75 -28.82 -26.17 56.60
N GLY A 76 -29.98 -26.80 56.80
CA GLY A 76 -30.51 -27.17 58.12
C GLY A 76 -31.84 -26.54 58.56
N PHE A 77 -32.50 -25.69 57.75
CA PHE A 77 -33.83 -25.17 58.05
C PHE A 77 -34.91 -25.87 57.21
N HIS A 78 -35.62 -26.83 57.81
CA HIS A 78 -36.65 -27.65 57.14
C HIS A 78 -38.08 -27.06 57.21
N TRP A 79 -38.22 -25.75 57.36
CA TRP A 79 -39.51 -25.06 57.24
C TRP A 79 -39.38 -23.90 56.26
N ASN A 80 -39.78 -24.20 55.01
CA ASN A 80 -39.65 -23.40 53.79
C ASN A 80 -38.19 -23.16 53.37
N GLU A 81 -37.88 -23.48 52.12
CA GLU A 81 -36.57 -23.31 51.47
C GLU A 81 -36.01 -21.90 51.72
N ALA A 82 -35.21 -21.76 52.78
CA ALA A 82 -34.71 -20.48 53.22
C ALA A 82 -33.45 -20.13 52.44
N TYR A 83 -33.63 -19.46 51.29
CA TYR A 83 -32.52 -18.90 50.51
C TYR A 83 -32.13 -17.53 51.07
N ARG A 84 -30.84 -17.31 51.32
CA ARG A 84 -30.30 -15.96 51.53
C ARG A 84 -29.96 -15.36 50.19
N GLN A 85 -30.53 -14.21 49.90
CA GLN A 85 -30.21 -13.42 48.70
C GLN A 85 -29.50 -12.15 49.14
N LYS A 86 -28.40 -11.81 48.47
CA LYS A 86 -27.59 -10.62 48.74
C LYS A 86 -27.30 -9.90 47.43
N PHE A 87 -27.49 -8.59 47.44
CA PHE A 87 -27.00 -7.71 46.39
C PHE A 87 -25.88 -6.86 47.00
N GLU A 88 -24.71 -6.87 46.38
CA GLU A 88 -23.57 -6.05 46.76
C GLU A 88 -23.21 -5.13 45.60
N LEU A 89 -23.12 -3.83 45.86
CA LEU A 89 -22.58 -2.86 44.91
C LEU A 89 -21.23 -2.41 45.43
N MET A 90 -20.18 -2.65 44.67
CA MET A 90 -18.81 -2.28 45.02
C MET A 90 -18.28 -1.26 44.01
N GLN A 91 -17.58 -0.23 44.47
CA GLN A 91 -16.89 0.74 43.62
C GLN A 91 -15.52 1.01 44.19
N THR A 92 -14.50 0.87 43.35
CA THR A 92 -13.11 1.20 43.71
C THR A 92 -12.88 2.69 43.52
N PHE A 93 -12.48 3.38 44.58
CA PHE A 93 -12.12 4.80 44.53
C PHE A 93 -10.60 4.97 44.47
N ARG A 94 -10.09 5.30 43.29
CA ARG A 94 -8.67 5.61 43.08
C ARG A 94 -8.38 7.07 43.44
N PHE A 95 -7.20 7.35 44.00
CA PHE A 95 -6.79 8.72 44.32
C PHE A 95 -6.71 9.57 43.03
N PRO A 96 -7.23 10.82 43.04
CA PRO A 96 -7.23 11.68 41.86
C PRO A 96 -5.84 11.91 41.25
N SER A 97 -4.79 11.94 42.08
CA SER A 97 -3.40 12.08 41.61
C SER A 97 -2.95 10.89 40.76
N LYS A 98 -3.38 9.67 41.10
CA LYS A 98 -3.06 8.47 40.33
C LYS A 98 -3.81 8.45 38.99
N LEU A 99 -5.10 8.80 38.99
CA LEU A 99 -5.90 8.94 37.77
C LEU A 99 -5.32 9.99 36.81
N SER A 100 -4.85 11.11 37.36
CA SER A 100 -4.19 12.15 36.55
C SER A 100 -2.93 11.63 35.87
N LYS A 101 -2.12 10.81 36.54
CA LYS A 101 -0.90 10.23 35.97
C LYS A 101 -1.20 9.14 34.93
N GLU A 102 -2.19 8.30 35.18
CA GLU A 102 -2.66 7.31 34.19
C GLU A 102 -3.22 7.99 32.94
N THR A 103 -3.88 9.14 33.09
CA THR A 103 -4.35 9.96 31.96
C THR A 103 -3.18 10.55 31.17
N GLU A 104 -2.18 11.12 31.86
CA GLU A 104 -0.97 11.68 31.23
C GLU A 104 -0.21 10.62 30.41
N ILE A 105 -0.06 9.40 30.93
CA ILE A 105 0.55 8.29 30.18
C ILE A 105 -0.29 7.94 28.95
N ALA A 106 -1.62 7.83 29.10
CA ALA A 106 -2.51 7.52 27.97
C ALA A 106 -2.52 8.61 26.88
N GLU A 107 -2.29 9.89 27.25
CA GLU A 107 -2.12 10.98 26.29
C GLU A 107 -0.82 10.83 25.50
N ILE A 108 0.28 10.49 26.17
CA ILE A 108 1.57 10.22 25.52
C ILE A 108 1.45 9.01 24.57
N ASP A 109 0.80 7.92 25.00
CA ASP A 109 0.53 6.74 24.15
C ASP A 109 -0.25 7.07 22.87
N ALA A 110 -1.21 7.99 22.97
CA ALA A 110 -1.97 8.44 21.81
C ALA A 110 -1.11 9.26 20.85
N GLU A 111 -0.22 10.11 21.37
CA GLU A 111 0.75 10.86 20.56
C GLU A 111 1.75 9.92 19.88
N HIS A 112 2.23 8.88 20.57
CA HIS A 112 3.03 7.80 19.99
C HIS A 112 2.34 7.16 18.78
N SER A 113 1.09 6.74 18.97
CA SER A 113 0.30 6.11 17.91
C SER A 113 0.14 7.05 16.69
N HIS A 114 0.05 8.37 16.93
CA HIS A 114 -0.06 9.37 15.87
C HIS A 114 1.24 9.50 15.06
N HIS A 115 2.41 9.46 15.71
CA HIS A 115 3.69 9.42 15.02
C HIS A 115 3.93 8.11 14.25
N GLU A 116 3.48 6.98 14.79
CA GLU A 116 3.51 5.69 14.08
C GLU A 116 2.66 5.73 12.80
N TYR A 117 1.49 6.38 12.85
CA TYR A 117 0.65 6.62 11.67
C TYR A 117 1.40 7.40 10.59
N PHE A 118 2.04 8.52 10.93
CA PHE A 118 2.81 9.31 9.96
C PHE A 118 4.03 8.57 9.39
N GLU A 119 4.75 7.79 10.21
CA GLU A 119 5.86 6.97 9.69
C GLU A 119 5.33 5.92 8.72
N LYS A 120 4.15 5.33 9.00
CA LYS A 120 3.49 4.39 8.10
C LYS A 120 3.09 5.04 6.78
N GLU A 121 2.54 6.25 6.79
CA GLU A 121 2.25 7.01 5.57
C GLU A 121 3.52 7.21 4.73
N LEU A 122 4.62 7.62 5.36
CA LEU A 122 5.90 7.83 4.69
C LEU A 122 6.46 6.52 4.08
N GLU A 123 6.35 5.42 4.81
CA GLU A 123 6.75 4.09 4.34
C GLU A 123 5.95 3.68 3.09
N ILE A 124 4.62 3.84 3.13
CA ILE A 124 3.71 3.50 2.02
C ILE A 124 4.02 4.36 0.79
N VAL A 125 4.20 5.68 0.97
CA VAL A 125 4.58 6.59 -0.12
C VAL A 125 5.93 6.19 -0.72
N THR A 126 6.90 5.80 0.12
CA THR A 126 8.22 5.35 -0.34
C THR A 126 8.10 4.07 -1.16
N ARG A 127 7.40 3.06 -0.64
CA ARG A 127 7.14 1.79 -1.34
C ARG A 127 6.42 2.01 -2.68
N LEU A 128 5.41 2.89 -2.70
CA LEU A 128 4.68 3.25 -3.91
C LEU A 128 5.60 3.90 -4.94
N LYS A 129 6.41 4.88 -4.54
CA LYS A 129 7.38 5.55 -5.43
C LYS A 129 8.39 4.57 -5.98
N SER A 130 8.95 3.69 -5.15
CA SER A 130 9.90 2.65 -5.61
C SER A 130 9.25 1.73 -6.64
N ALA A 131 8.04 1.22 -6.39
CA ALA A 131 7.32 0.37 -7.33
C ALA A 131 6.95 1.10 -8.63
N TYR A 132 6.60 2.38 -8.55
CA TYR A 132 6.30 3.23 -9.69
C TYR A 132 7.52 3.43 -10.60
N TYR A 133 8.68 3.77 -10.02
CA TYR A 133 9.91 3.97 -10.79
C TYR A 133 10.47 2.65 -11.33
N GLU A 134 10.29 1.53 -10.63
CA GLU A 134 10.60 0.20 -11.14
C GLU A 134 9.73 -0.13 -12.37
N LEU A 135 8.42 0.13 -12.30
CA LEU A 135 7.52 -0.07 -13.44
C LEU A 135 7.95 0.79 -14.64
N TRP A 136 8.26 2.07 -14.40
CA TRP A 136 8.78 2.96 -15.45
C TRP A 136 10.07 2.40 -16.07
N PHE A 137 11.04 2.03 -15.25
CA PHE A 137 12.33 1.50 -15.69
C PHE A 137 12.17 0.25 -16.55
N VAL A 138 11.32 -0.69 -16.12
CA VAL A 138 11.06 -1.93 -16.87
C VAL A 138 10.33 -1.62 -18.18
N GLN A 139 9.34 -0.72 -18.18
CA GLN A 139 8.64 -0.33 -19.41
C GLN A 139 9.59 0.30 -20.44
N GLN A 140 10.49 1.18 -20.01
CA GLN A 140 11.51 1.75 -20.90
C GLN A 140 12.52 0.70 -21.38
N SER A 141 12.97 -0.18 -20.49
CA SER A 141 13.89 -1.27 -20.83
C SER A 141 13.28 -2.21 -21.87
N ARG A 142 11.98 -2.50 -21.78
CA ARG A 142 11.25 -3.29 -22.79
C ARG A 142 11.18 -2.57 -24.12
N ALA A 143 10.84 -1.28 -24.13
CA ALA A 143 10.79 -0.50 -25.37
C ALA A 143 12.15 -0.50 -26.09
N LEU A 144 13.25 -0.32 -25.34
CA LEU A 144 14.61 -0.38 -25.88
C LEU A 144 14.97 -1.80 -26.36
N ASN A 145 14.64 -2.83 -25.59
CA ASN A 145 14.91 -4.23 -25.94
C ASN A 145 14.18 -4.65 -27.23
N GLN A 146 12.93 -4.20 -27.40
CA GLN A 146 12.13 -4.44 -28.61
C GLN A 146 12.73 -3.75 -29.83
N GLU A 147 13.23 -2.52 -29.68
CA GLU A 147 13.92 -1.82 -30.75
C GLU A 147 15.23 -2.51 -31.13
N ASN A 148 16.02 -2.93 -30.14
CA ASN A 148 17.24 -3.71 -30.36
C ASN A 148 16.94 -5.04 -31.07
N ASN A 149 15.87 -5.74 -30.67
CA ASN A 149 15.44 -6.98 -31.31
C ASN A 149 15.07 -6.74 -32.77
N ARG A 150 14.34 -5.66 -33.08
CA ARG A 150 13.99 -5.25 -34.44
C ARG A 150 15.23 -4.99 -35.30
N LEU A 151 16.19 -4.22 -34.79
CA LEU A 151 17.44 -3.91 -35.48
C LEU A 151 18.29 -5.17 -35.71
N LEU A 152 18.40 -6.05 -34.70
CA LEU A 152 19.20 -7.26 -34.81
C LEU A 152 18.59 -8.29 -35.77
N LYS A 153 17.25 -8.38 -35.85
CA LYS A 153 16.56 -9.17 -36.89
C LYS A 153 16.93 -8.70 -38.31
N GLN A 154 17.01 -7.38 -38.52
CA GLN A 154 17.47 -6.83 -39.80
C GLN A 154 18.93 -7.20 -40.07
N PHE A 155 19.80 -7.11 -39.06
CA PHE A 155 21.21 -7.50 -39.17
C PHE A 155 21.39 -8.98 -39.52
N VAL A 156 20.65 -9.88 -38.85
CA VAL A 156 20.63 -11.32 -39.16
C VAL A 156 20.23 -11.56 -40.62
N SER A 157 19.22 -10.85 -41.11
CA SER A 157 18.79 -10.95 -42.51
C SER A 157 19.91 -10.56 -43.48
N ILE A 158 20.58 -9.43 -43.23
CA ILE A 158 21.70 -8.94 -44.06
C ILE A 158 22.87 -9.93 -44.03
N ALA A 159 23.24 -10.44 -42.85
CA ALA A 159 24.32 -11.39 -42.69
C ALA A 159 24.04 -12.71 -43.44
N ARG A 160 22.79 -13.20 -43.42
CA ARG A 160 22.37 -14.38 -44.19
C ARG A 160 22.50 -14.17 -45.69
N THR A 161 22.09 -13.00 -46.20
CA THR A 161 22.26 -12.66 -47.63
C THR A 161 23.75 -12.63 -48.02
N LYS A 162 24.60 -11.99 -47.21
CA LYS A 162 26.05 -11.92 -47.45
C LYS A 162 26.72 -13.29 -47.40
N PHE A 163 26.33 -14.15 -46.47
CA PHE A 163 26.82 -15.53 -46.41
C PHE A 163 26.46 -16.31 -47.69
N GLY A 164 25.23 -16.14 -48.20
CA GLY A 164 24.78 -16.79 -49.43
C GLY A 164 25.58 -16.41 -50.69
N VAL A 165 26.18 -15.22 -50.72
CA VAL A 165 27.07 -14.77 -51.81
C VAL A 165 28.57 -14.91 -51.48
N GLY A 166 28.91 -15.52 -50.33
CA GLY A 166 30.29 -15.75 -49.90
C GLY A 166 31.00 -14.53 -49.29
N GLU A 167 30.30 -13.43 -49.03
CA GLU A 167 30.84 -12.17 -48.48
C GLU A 167 30.85 -12.10 -46.95
N ALA A 168 30.25 -13.06 -46.26
CA ALA A 168 30.26 -13.17 -44.80
C ALA A 168 30.46 -14.62 -44.36
N SER A 169 30.92 -14.84 -43.13
CA SER A 169 31.13 -16.19 -42.59
C SER A 169 29.85 -16.75 -41.95
N LEU A 170 29.72 -18.08 -41.92
CA LEU A 170 28.65 -18.75 -41.17
C LEU A 170 28.70 -18.40 -39.67
N GLN A 171 29.91 -18.18 -39.15
CA GLN A 171 30.13 -17.81 -37.75
C GLN A 171 29.44 -16.48 -37.41
N ASP A 172 29.45 -15.50 -38.32
CA ASP A 172 28.82 -14.19 -38.09
C ASP A 172 27.30 -14.31 -38.02
N VAL A 173 26.70 -15.14 -38.88
CA VAL A 173 25.27 -15.45 -38.84
C VAL A 173 24.89 -16.15 -37.53
N LEU A 174 25.68 -17.14 -37.11
CA LEU A 174 25.43 -17.86 -35.85
C LEU A 174 25.54 -16.93 -34.63
N LYS A 175 26.58 -16.07 -34.58
CA LYS A 175 26.72 -15.06 -33.52
C LYS A 175 25.51 -14.13 -33.46
N ALA A 176 25.06 -13.61 -34.60
CA ALA A 176 23.90 -12.73 -34.64
C ALA A 176 22.60 -13.42 -34.17
N ASN A 177 22.39 -14.70 -34.52
CA ASN A 177 21.24 -15.47 -33.99
C ASN A 177 21.34 -15.70 -32.48
N VAL A 178 22.55 -15.93 -31.93
CA VAL A 178 22.76 -16.07 -30.47
C VAL A 178 22.40 -14.78 -29.75
N GLU A 179 22.85 -13.63 -30.26
CA GLU A 179 22.49 -12.33 -29.67
C GLU A 179 20.97 -12.07 -29.77
N LEU A 180 20.31 -12.51 -30.86
CA LEU A 180 18.86 -12.39 -30.99
C LEU A 180 18.12 -13.22 -29.94
N ALA A 181 18.55 -14.46 -29.73
CA ALA A 181 17.99 -15.32 -28.70
C ALA A 181 18.19 -14.74 -27.29
N LYS A 182 19.31 -14.05 -27.02
CA LYS A 182 19.53 -13.34 -25.74
C LYS A 182 18.51 -12.22 -25.53
N LEU A 183 18.23 -11.40 -26.55
CA LEU A 183 17.24 -10.33 -26.46
C LEU A 183 15.82 -10.86 -26.25
N GLU A 184 15.48 -12.01 -26.84
CA GLU A 184 14.18 -12.69 -26.64
C GLU A 184 14.05 -13.25 -25.21
N ASN A 185 15.12 -13.82 -24.67
CA ASN A 185 15.16 -14.24 -23.26
C ASN A 185 15.03 -13.03 -22.32
N GLN A 186 15.73 -11.93 -22.61
CA GLN A 186 15.65 -10.69 -21.85
C GLN A 186 14.25 -10.08 -21.87
N GLU A 187 13.55 -10.14 -23.00
CA GLU A 187 12.15 -9.70 -23.09
C GLU A 187 11.25 -10.50 -22.13
N THR A 188 11.46 -11.81 -22.02
CA THR A 188 10.68 -12.66 -21.11
C THR A 188 10.92 -12.27 -19.65
N VAL A 189 12.18 -11.99 -19.28
CA VAL A 189 12.53 -11.52 -17.92
C VAL A 189 11.88 -10.17 -17.64
N LEU A 190 11.99 -9.22 -18.56
CA LEU A 190 11.40 -7.89 -18.41
C LEU A 190 9.87 -7.94 -18.34
N GLN A 191 9.21 -8.82 -19.08
CA GLN A 191 7.76 -9.04 -18.97
C GLN A 191 7.37 -9.54 -17.58
N GLN A 192 8.14 -10.44 -16.99
CA GLN A 192 7.89 -10.92 -15.64
C GLN A 192 8.12 -9.82 -14.60
N GLN A 193 9.16 -9.02 -14.76
CA GLN A 193 9.43 -7.86 -13.89
C GLN A 193 8.31 -6.83 -13.98
N GLU A 194 7.78 -6.55 -15.18
CA GLU A 194 6.67 -5.61 -15.34
C GLU A 194 5.41 -6.10 -14.62
N ARG A 195 5.11 -7.40 -14.72
CA ARG A 195 3.98 -8.01 -13.99
C ARG A 195 4.14 -7.88 -12.48
N SER A 196 5.34 -8.15 -11.96
CA SER A 196 5.64 -8.01 -10.53
C SER A 196 5.51 -6.55 -10.05
N ALA A 197 6.05 -5.59 -10.79
CA ALA A 197 5.96 -4.17 -10.46
C ALA A 197 4.51 -3.67 -10.47
N LYS A 198 3.71 -4.09 -11.47
CA LYS A 198 2.27 -3.80 -11.53
C LYS A 198 1.51 -4.41 -10.36
N ALA A 199 1.76 -5.66 -10.03
CA ALA A 199 1.11 -6.33 -8.91
C ALA A 199 1.42 -5.64 -7.57
N MET A 200 2.66 -5.18 -7.38
CA MET A 200 3.06 -4.44 -6.19
C MET A 200 2.31 -3.11 -6.08
N LEU A 201 2.19 -2.34 -7.18
CA LEU A 201 1.41 -1.11 -7.21
C LEU A 201 -0.07 -1.36 -6.91
N ILE A 202 -0.69 -2.34 -7.57
CA ILE A 202 -2.10 -2.71 -7.34
C ILE A 202 -2.33 -3.07 -5.88
N ALA A 203 -1.42 -3.83 -5.27
CA ALA A 203 -1.51 -4.23 -3.86
C ALA A 203 -1.41 -3.01 -2.91
N ILE A 204 -0.48 -2.08 -3.17
CA ILE A 204 -0.35 -0.85 -2.36
C ILE A 204 -1.59 0.04 -2.50
N LEU A 205 -2.15 0.14 -3.70
CA LEU A 205 -3.35 0.94 -3.98
C LEU A 205 -4.66 0.27 -3.54
N ASN A 206 -4.59 -0.99 -3.06
CA ASN A 206 -5.75 -1.79 -2.69
C ASN A 206 -6.78 -1.93 -3.84
N ARG A 207 -6.28 -2.05 -5.07
CA ARG A 207 -7.09 -2.23 -6.28
C ARG A 207 -7.34 -3.71 -6.56
N LYS A 208 -8.30 -4.01 -7.44
CA LYS A 208 -8.56 -5.39 -7.87
C LYS A 208 -7.35 -5.96 -8.64
N PRO A 209 -7.04 -7.27 -8.52
CA PRO A 209 -5.89 -7.89 -9.19
C PRO A 209 -5.89 -7.74 -10.72
N ASP A 210 -7.08 -7.65 -11.33
CA ASP A 210 -7.27 -7.53 -12.78
C ASP A 210 -7.27 -6.08 -13.28
N ASP A 211 -6.99 -5.10 -12.40
CA ASP A 211 -6.97 -3.70 -12.78
C ASP A 211 -5.80 -3.39 -13.73
N THR A 212 -6.09 -2.63 -14.78
CA THR A 212 -5.13 -2.27 -15.81
C THR A 212 -4.41 -1.00 -15.42
N LEU A 213 -3.14 -1.12 -15.05
CA LEU A 213 -2.26 0.03 -14.87
C LEU A 213 -1.79 0.57 -16.23
N GLY A 214 -1.82 1.89 -16.35
CA GLY A 214 -1.35 2.63 -17.52
C GLY A 214 0.17 2.61 -17.71
N VAL A 215 0.67 3.58 -18.46
CA VAL A 215 2.12 3.75 -18.69
C VAL A 215 2.68 4.68 -17.63
N ALA A 216 3.71 4.23 -16.92
CA ALA A 216 4.41 5.09 -15.98
C ALA A 216 5.24 6.10 -16.77
N VAL A 217 5.23 7.36 -16.32
CA VAL A 217 6.00 8.46 -16.91
C VAL A 217 7.04 8.91 -15.90
N LEU A 218 8.23 9.28 -16.36
CA LEU A 218 9.24 9.86 -15.49
C LEU A 218 8.69 11.18 -14.95
N ALA A 219 8.31 11.20 -13.67
CA ALA A 219 8.03 12.45 -12.97
C ALA A 219 9.35 13.21 -12.82
N ASP A 220 9.32 14.54 -12.90
CA ASP A 220 10.51 15.38 -12.75
C ASP A 220 11.26 14.99 -11.46
N SER A 221 12.41 14.34 -11.62
CA SER A 221 13.27 13.98 -10.51
C SER A 221 13.95 15.25 -10.05
N ALA A 222 13.46 15.85 -8.96
CA ALA A 222 14.14 16.95 -8.31
C ALA A 222 15.56 16.50 -7.93
N VAL A 223 16.58 17.05 -8.59
CA VAL A 223 17.97 16.82 -8.22
C VAL A 223 18.14 17.39 -6.82
N VAL A 224 18.38 16.53 -5.83
CA VAL A 224 18.61 16.96 -4.45
C VAL A 224 19.98 17.64 -4.38
N THR A 225 19.98 18.96 -4.39
CA THR A 225 21.19 19.81 -4.28
C THR A 225 21.57 20.13 -2.83
N LEU A 226 20.96 19.46 -1.85
CA LEU A 226 21.21 19.71 -0.42
C LEU A 226 22.49 19.01 0.05
N SER A 227 23.21 19.65 0.98
CA SER A 227 24.37 19.04 1.63
C SER A 227 23.95 17.94 2.62
N LEU A 228 24.84 16.97 2.85
CA LEU A 228 24.60 15.89 3.82
C LEU A 228 24.26 16.42 5.21
N ASP A 229 24.98 17.44 5.68
CA ASP A 229 24.74 18.06 6.99
C ASP A 229 23.33 18.67 7.08
N THR A 230 22.88 19.36 6.02
CA THR A 230 21.53 19.93 5.96
C THR A 230 20.47 18.83 5.98
N LEU A 231 20.70 17.72 5.27
CA LEU A 231 19.78 16.57 5.26
C LEU A 231 19.72 15.87 6.62
N GLN A 232 20.84 15.75 7.33
CA GLN A 232 20.89 15.19 8.67
C GLN A 232 20.13 16.08 9.67
N GLN A 233 20.35 17.39 9.64
CA GLN A 233 19.63 18.33 10.52
C GLN A 233 18.13 18.34 10.22
N LEU A 234 17.74 18.26 8.95
CA LEU A 234 16.34 18.14 8.56
C LEU A 234 15.73 16.83 9.10
N ALA A 235 16.40 15.70 8.87
CA ALA A 235 15.94 14.39 9.35
C ALA A 235 15.76 14.36 10.87
N LEU A 236 16.69 14.93 11.64
CA LEU A 236 16.59 15.01 13.10
C LEU A 236 15.40 15.84 13.58
N ARG A 237 14.91 16.80 12.78
CA ARG A 237 13.81 17.69 13.16
C ARG A 237 12.44 17.24 12.65
N THR A 238 12.41 16.52 11.52
CA THR A 238 11.15 16.24 10.82
C THR A 238 10.78 14.77 10.78
N ARG A 239 11.68 13.84 11.15
CA ARG A 239 11.38 12.41 11.06
C ARG A 239 10.42 11.99 12.19
N PRO A 240 9.22 11.47 11.85
CA PRO A 240 8.23 11.06 12.85
C PRO A 240 8.78 10.06 13.87
N MET A 241 9.55 9.08 13.42
CA MET A 241 10.16 8.07 14.30
C MET A 241 11.09 8.66 15.38
N LEU A 242 11.77 9.78 15.12
CA LEU A 242 12.63 10.41 16.14
C LEU A 242 11.82 11.23 17.15
N LEU A 243 10.68 11.77 16.74
CA LEU A 243 9.73 12.41 17.65
C LEU A 243 9.06 11.35 18.53
N HIS A 244 8.63 10.24 17.94
CA HIS A 244 8.17 9.04 18.67
C HIS A 244 9.16 8.61 19.76
N ASP A 245 10.44 8.41 19.43
CA ASP A 245 11.43 7.94 20.42
C ASP A 245 11.69 8.95 21.55
N SER A 246 11.48 10.25 21.29
CA SER A 246 11.60 11.29 22.32
C SER A 246 10.44 11.26 23.31
N LEU A 247 9.24 10.90 22.87
CA LEU A 247 8.05 10.76 23.73
C LEU A 247 8.18 9.55 24.68
N ALA A 248 8.86 8.47 24.26
CA ALA A 248 9.11 7.32 25.13
C ALA A 248 9.97 7.70 26.37
N VAL A 249 10.82 8.72 26.22
CA VAL A 249 11.61 9.27 27.34
C VAL A 249 10.71 10.08 28.29
N GLU A 250 9.67 10.74 27.77
CA GLU A 250 8.69 11.47 28.57
C GLU A 250 7.72 10.51 29.30
N GLU A 251 7.25 9.46 28.62
CA GLU A 251 6.44 8.38 29.21
C GLU A 251 7.16 7.74 30.40
N SER A 252 8.44 7.37 30.20
CA SER A 252 9.29 6.81 31.25
C SER A 252 9.46 7.73 32.45
N ARG A 253 9.43 9.06 32.24
CA ARG A 253 9.44 10.05 33.33
C ARG A 253 8.08 10.22 34.01
N ALA A 254 6.98 10.08 33.28
CA ALA A 254 5.63 10.16 33.82
C ALA A 254 5.26 8.93 34.67
N MET A 255 5.89 7.78 34.41
CA MET A 255 5.74 6.54 35.19
C MET A 255 6.45 6.54 36.55
N LEU A 256 7.38 7.48 36.80
CA LEU A 256 8.14 7.62 38.06
C LEU A 256 7.41 8.53 39.07
#